data_AF-A0A5C7Q5V2-F1
#
_entry.id   AF-A0A5C7Q5V2-F1
#
_cell.length_a   1.000
_cell.length_b   1.000
_cell.length_c   1.000
_cell.angle_alpha   90.00
_cell.angle_beta   90.00
_cell.angle_gamma   90.00
#
_symmetry.space_group_name_H-M   'P 1'
#
loop_
_entity.id
_entity.type
_entity.pdbx_description
1 polymer ?
#
loop_
_entity_poly.entity_id
_entity_poly.type
_entity_poly.pdbx_seq_one_letter_code
_entity_poly.pdbx_strand_id
1 'polypeptide(L)' 'MKAWTRSEIDVMATEGDSLCLRCGSRNYGTGDELPGVCEECGALAVVPAENVRQVATLIEED' A
#
# COMPACT_ATOMS: atom_id res chain seq x y z
N MET A 1 14.08 -0.49 -3.01
CA MET A 1 12.78 -0.34 -2.31
C MET A 1 12.26 1.03 -2.68
N LYS A 2 11.06 1.15 -3.25
CA LYS A 2 10.53 2.48 -3.60
C LYS A 2 10.21 3.22 -2.30
N ALA A 3 10.72 4.44 -2.16
CA ALA A 3 10.29 5.37 -1.13
C ALA A 3 9.02 6.07 -1.63
N TRP A 4 8.02 6.17 -0.76
CA TRP A 4 6.74 6.79 -1.04
C TRP A 4 6.62 8.05 -0.20
N THR A 5 6.17 9.13 -0.84
CA THR A 5 5.81 10.38 -0.16
C THR A 5 4.47 10.23 0.55
N ARG A 6 4.19 11.09 1.53
CA ARG A 6 2.90 11.09 2.22
C ARG A 6 1.76 11.40 1.26
N SER A 7 2.00 12.33 0.34
CA SER A 7 1.05 12.74 -0.70
C SER A 7 0.65 11.58 -1.62
N GLU A 8 1.61 10.73 -2.04
CA GLU A 8 1.29 9.56 -2.86
C GLU A 8 0.40 8.56 -2.11
N ILE A 9 0.64 8.35 -0.81
CA ILE A 9 -0.12 7.40 0.01
C ILE A 9 -1.53 7.93 0.32
N ASP A 10 -1.69 9.24 0.54
CA ASP A 10 -3.01 9.85 0.73
C ASP A 10 -3.89 9.75 -0.51
N VAL A 11 -3.30 9.88 -1.71
CA VAL A 11 -4.01 9.63 -2.99
C VAL A 11 -4.46 8.18 -3.06
N MET A 12 -3.57 7.22 -2.78
CA MET A 12 -3.90 5.79 -2.79
C MET A 12 -5.00 5.43 -1.78
N ALA A 13 -4.93 5.96 -0.56
CA ALA A 13 -5.95 5.75 0.46
C ALA A 13 -7.32 6.32 0.05
N THR A 14 -7.33 7.44 -0.69
CA THR A 14 -8.57 8.06 -1.18
C THR A 14 -9.19 7.26 -2.32
N GLU A 15 -8.37 6.70 -3.21
CA GLU A 15 -8.81 5.87 -4.33
C GLU A 15 -9.21 4.45 -3.89
N GLY A 16 -8.85 4.05 -2.67
CA GLY A 16 -9.09 2.69 -2.17
C GLY A 16 -8.09 1.68 -2.74
N ASP A 17 -6.89 2.15 -3.11
CA ASP A 17 -5.80 1.32 -3.60
C ASP A 17 -5.11 0.62 -2.43
N SER A 18 -4.64 -0.59 -2.66
CA SER A 18 -3.70 -1.30 -1.78
C SER A 18 -2.25 -1.07 -2.20
N LEU A 19 -1.32 -1.27 -1.25
CA LEU A 19 0.10 -0.96 -1.41
C LEU A 19 0.98 -2.17 -1.10
N CYS A 20 1.89 -2.52 -2.02
CA CYS A 20 2.97 -3.46 -1.71
C CYS A 20 4.16 -2.76 -1.04
N LEU A 21 4.49 -3.14 0.19
CA LEU A 21 5.60 -2.54 0.94
C LEU A 21 6.99 -2.92 0.40
N ARG A 22 7.10 -3.95 -0.44
CA ARG A 22 8.39 -4.42 -0.98
C ARG A 22 8.79 -3.70 -2.27
N CYS A 23 7.92 -3.76 -3.29
CA CYS A 23 8.20 -3.18 -4.60
C CYS A 23 7.53 -1.81 -4.81
N GLY A 24 6.56 -1.46 -3.95
CA GLY A 24 5.78 -0.24 -4.04
C GLY A 24 4.55 -0.34 -4.94
N SER A 25 4.38 -1.40 -5.73
CA SER A 25 3.31 -1.41 -6.72
C SER A 25 1.91 -1.16 -6.09
N ARG A 26 1.03 -0.45 -6.83
CA ARG A 26 -0.36 -0.10 -6.47
C ARG A 26 -1.39 -1.15 -6.96
N ASN A 27 -2.52 -1.30 -6.26
CA ASN A 27 -3.65 -2.17 -6.67
C ASN A 27 -3.38 -3.68 -6.60
N TYR A 28 -2.92 -4.17 -5.45
CA TYR A 28 -2.72 -5.61 -5.19
C TYR A 28 -3.74 -6.21 -4.24
N GLY A 29 -4.41 -7.27 -4.68
CA GLY A 29 -5.31 -8.06 -3.84
C GLY A 29 -6.73 -7.52 -3.80
N THR A 30 -7.67 -8.37 -4.19
CA THR A 30 -9.08 -8.27 -3.84
C THR A 30 -9.19 -8.44 -2.33
N GLY A 31 -9.53 -7.38 -1.60
CA GLY A 31 -9.37 -7.21 -0.16
C GLY A 31 -10.16 -8.14 0.78
N ASP A 32 -10.34 -9.41 0.46
CA ASP A 32 -11.07 -10.37 1.30
C ASP A 32 -10.20 -11.48 1.90
N GLU A 33 -9.00 -11.76 1.36
CA GLU A 33 -8.12 -12.82 1.87
C GLU A 33 -6.74 -12.26 2.26
N LEU A 34 -6.59 -11.89 3.53
CA LEU A 34 -5.28 -11.57 4.11
C LEU A 34 -4.52 -12.84 4.50
N PRO A 35 -3.18 -12.86 4.36
CA PRO A 35 -2.33 -11.79 3.82
C PRO A 35 -2.33 -11.79 2.28
N GLY A 36 -2.64 -10.63 1.68
CA GLY A 36 -2.58 -10.44 0.22
C GLY A 36 -1.15 -10.62 -0.30
N VAL A 37 -1.02 -11.29 -1.44
CA VAL A 37 0.26 -11.49 -2.15
C VAL A 37 0.37 -10.45 -3.28
N CYS A 38 1.49 -9.75 -3.37
CA CYS A 38 1.74 -8.86 -4.50
C CYS A 38 2.02 -9.69 -5.77
N GLU A 39 1.21 -9.53 -6.81
CA GLU A 39 1.35 -10.26 -8.08
C GLU A 39 2.64 -9.90 -8.84
N GLU A 40 3.21 -8.70 -8.64
CA GLU A 40 4.45 -8.28 -9.32
C GLU A 40 5.71 -8.90 -8.71
N CYS A 41 5.77 -8.99 -7.38
CA CYS A 41 7.01 -9.36 -6.69
C CYS A 41 6.88 -10.57 -5.75
N GLY A 42 5.68 -11.15 -5.64
CA GLY A 42 5.38 -12.33 -4.81
C GLY A 42 5.45 -12.07 -3.31
N ALA A 43 5.51 -10.81 -2.86
CA ALA A 43 5.67 -10.49 -1.45
C ALA A 43 4.36 -10.63 -0.67
N LEU A 44 4.42 -11.30 0.48
CA LEU A 44 3.40 -11.36 1.53
C LEU A 44 3.43 -10.08 2.40
N ALA A 45 3.37 -8.92 1.76
CA ALA A 45 3.49 -7.62 2.43
C ALA A 45 2.66 -6.58 1.67
N VAL A 46 1.34 -6.80 1.64
CA VAL A 46 0.37 -5.88 1.06
C VAL A 46 -0.41 -5.21 2.19
N VAL A 47 -0.49 -3.89 2.17
CA VAL A 47 -1.37 -3.11 3.04
C VAL A 47 -2.72 -3.00 2.33
N PRO A 48 -3.81 -3.50 2.92
CA PRO A 48 -5.14 -3.36 2.34
C PRO A 48 -5.56 -1.89 2.35
N ALA A 49 -6.41 -1.51 1.39
CA ALA A 49 -6.85 -0.13 1.17
C ALA A 49 -7.36 0.58 2.45
N GLU A 50 -8.13 -0.13 3.26
CA GLU A 50 -8.65 0.37 4.55
C GLU A 50 -7.55 0.81 5.53
N ASN A 51 -6.36 0.22 5.42
CA ASN A 51 -5.22 0.46 6.28
C ASN A 51 -4.15 1.37 5.63
N VAL A 52 -4.24 1.66 4.33
CA VAL A 52 -3.27 2.53 3.63
C VAL A 52 -3.23 3.93 4.28
N ARG A 53 -4.36 4.43 4.76
CA ARG A 53 -4.41 5.72 5.47
C ARG A 53 -3.61 5.75 6.77
N GLN A 54 -3.48 4.61 7.46
CA GLN A 54 -2.68 4.52 8.69
C GLN A 54 -1.17 4.60 8.36
N VAL A 55 -0.76 4.11 7.20
CA VAL A 55 0.63 4.23 6.72
C VAL A 55 1.03 5.69 6.53
N ALA A 56 0.13 6.53 6.03
CA ALA A 56 0.40 7.96 5.85
C ALA A 56 0.76 8.67 7.18
N THR A 57 0.22 8.20 8.32
CA THR A 57 0.51 8.78 9.63
C THR A 57 1.89 8.42 10.19
N LEU A 58 2.55 7.42 9.62
CA LEU A 58 3.87 6.94 10.03
C LEU A 58 5.01 7.57 9.22
N ILE A 59 4.68 8.36 8.20
CA ILE A 59 5.65 9.02 7.32
C ILE A 59 5.74 10.49 7.76
N GLU A 60 6.96 10.94 8.01
CA GLU A 60 7.25 12.34 8.29
C GLU A 60 6.72 13.21 7.14
N GLU A 61 6.12 14.37 7.44
CA GLU A 61 5.66 15.29 6.40
C GLU A 61 6.83 15.66 5.48
N ASP A 62 6.60 15.61 4.17
CA ASP A 62 7.60 15.84 3.11
C ASP A 62 8.37 17.18 3.27
#